data_AF-A0A9X5CIE0-F1
#
_entry.id   AF-A0A9X5CIE0-F1
#
_cell.length_a   1.000
_cell.length_b   1.000
_cell.length_c   1.000
_cell.angle_alpha   90.00
_cell.angle_beta   90.00
_cell.angle_gamma   90.00
#
_symmetry.space_group_name_H-M   'P 1'
#
loop_
_entity.id
_entity.type
_entity.pdbx_description
1 polymer ?
#
loop_
_entity_poly.entity_id
_entity_poly.type
_entity_poly.pdbx_seq_one_letter_code
_entity_poly.pdbx_strand_id
1 'polypeptide(L)'
;MVRLLRPLVRGRTYTRLLHMWVPMAGVSVWLWIQPALPWVPLLVLVPLGLLPRVREAEVMQARLLLTPDEADPDFATRPATAWRDRWRTVLWLEFRTLLGGVVAYAMLWLPVVAYALAARTAGHRTEDLPQVAGPPNWAFGLLAPLPLVAL
;
A
#
# COMPACT_ATOMS: atom_id res chain seq x y z
N MET A 1 8.60 21.79 10.94
CA MET A 1 7.96 21.58 9.62
C MET A 1 8.88 20.87 8.62
N VAL A 2 10.16 21.27 8.46
CA VAL A 2 11.10 20.64 7.49
C VAL A 2 11.27 19.12 7.67
N ARG A 3 11.17 18.59 8.90
CA ARG A 3 11.26 17.14 9.16
C ARG A 3 10.06 16.32 8.65
N LEU A 4 8.84 16.87 8.67
CA LEU A 4 7.62 16.18 8.22
C LEU A 4 7.52 16.15 6.69
N LEU A 5 8.07 17.15 6.01
CA LEU A 5 8.10 17.22 4.54
C LEU A 5 9.34 16.52 3.94
N ARG A 6 10.37 16.25 4.74
CA ARG A 6 11.59 15.56 4.30
C ARG A 6 11.36 14.20 3.64
N PRO A 7 10.40 13.36 4.07
CA PRO A 7 10.08 12.10 3.41
C PRO A 7 9.49 12.30 2.01
N LEU A 8 8.68 13.34 1.80
CA LEU A 8 8.04 13.64 0.51
C LEU A 8 9.04 14.02 -0.58
N VAL A 9 10.21 14.57 -0.21
CA VAL A 9 11.25 14.98 -1.17
C VAL A 9 12.24 13.85 -1.48
N ARG A 10 12.16 12.72 -0.76
CA ARG A 10 13.10 11.60 -0.94
C ARG A 10 12.54 10.57 -1.92
N GLY A 11 13.24 10.37 -3.05
CA GLY A 11 12.93 9.30 -4.02
C GLY A 11 12.73 7.92 -3.40
N ARG A 12 13.48 7.60 -2.33
CA ARG A 12 13.34 6.34 -1.58
C ARG A 12 11.95 6.10 -0.99
N THR A 13 11.20 7.15 -0.67
CA THR A 13 9.82 7.02 -0.16
C THR A 13 8.90 6.51 -1.28
N TYR A 14 9.05 7.06 -2.48
CA TYR A 14 8.28 6.66 -3.66
C TYR A 14 8.61 5.25 -4.12
N THR A 15 9.89 4.86 -4.11
CA THR A 15 10.26 3.50 -4.52
C THR A 15 9.84 2.43 -3.51
N ARG A 16 9.84 2.76 -2.20
CA ARG A 16 9.24 1.92 -1.15
C ARG A 16 7.75 1.77 -1.33
N LEU A 17 7.05 2.87 -1.58
CA LEU A 17 5.61 2.86 -1.86
C LEU A 17 5.30 2.00 -3.08
N LEU A 18 6.04 2.22 -4.17
CA LEU A 18 5.89 1.45 -5.40
C LEU A 18 6.12 -0.04 -5.16
N HIS A 19 7.17 -0.41 -4.43
CA HIS A 19 7.44 -1.81 -4.06
C HIS A 19 6.26 -2.46 -3.34
N MET A 20 5.57 -1.70 -2.48
CA MET A 20 4.42 -2.17 -1.73
C MET A 20 3.13 -2.20 -2.57
N TRP A 21 3.02 -1.33 -3.57
CA TRP A 21 1.86 -1.23 -4.46
C TRP A 21 1.87 -2.19 -5.65
N VAL A 22 3.03 -2.69 -6.08
CA VAL A 22 3.11 -3.67 -7.18
C VAL A 22 2.10 -4.82 -7.08
N PRO A 23 1.92 -5.52 -5.93
CA PRO A 23 0.90 -6.57 -5.83
C PRO A 23 -0.53 -6.04 -6.02
N MET A 24 -0.79 -4.76 -5.69
CA MET A 24 -2.12 -4.16 -5.87
C MET A 24 -2.52 -4.03 -7.32
N ALA A 25 -1.59 -3.91 -8.26
CA ALA A 25 -1.94 -3.90 -9.69
C ALA A 25 -2.69 -5.19 -10.09
N GLY A 26 -2.18 -6.35 -9.67
CA GLY A 26 -2.84 -7.63 -9.92
C GLY A 26 -4.16 -7.76 -9.17
N VAL A 27 -4.21 -7.34 -7.89
CA VAL A 27 -5.43 -7.35 -7.09
C VAL A 27 -6.52 -6.44 -7.69
N SER A 28 -6.16 -5.25 -8.17
CA SER A 28 -7.09 -4.32 -8.81
C SER A 28 -7.69 -4.89 -10.08
N VAL A 29 -6.87 -5.51 -10.93
CA VAL A 29 -7.37 -6.22 -12.12
C VAL A 29 -8.32 -7.35 -11.72
N TRP A 30 -7.98 -8.13 -10.69
CA TRP A 30 -8.86 -9.18 -10.19
C TRP A 30 -10.19 -8.63 -9.69
N LEU A 31 -10.18 -7.61 -8.84
CA LEU A 31 -11.39 -6.99 -8.29
C LEU A 31 -12.26 -6.36 -9.38
N TRP A 32 -11.67 -5.92 -10.49
CA TRP A 32 -12.41 -5.47 -11.65
C TRP A 32 -13.14 -6.60 -12.37
N ILE A 33 -12.56 -7.80 -12.45
CA ILE A 33 -13.15 -8.97 -13.12
C ILE A 33 -14.15 -9.70 -12.19
N GLN A 34 -13.79 -9.93 -10.94
CA GLN A 34 -14.55 -10.72 -9.95
C GLN A 34 -14.55 -10.04 -8.56
N PRO A 35 -15.30 -8.95 -8.37
CA PRO A 35 -15.35 -8.23 -7.10
C PRO A 35 -15.95 -9.04 -5.94
N ALA A 36 -16.78 -10.04 -6.23
CA ALA A 36 -17.44 -10.86 -5.22
C ALA A 36 -16.48 -11.78 -4.44
N LEU A 37 -15.26 -12.01 -4.96
CA LEU A 37 -14.28 -12.93 -4.39
C LEU A 37 -12.93 -12.23 -4.16
N PRO A 38 -12.86 -11.25 -3.24
CA PRO A 38 -11.67 -10.41 -3.05
C PRO A 38 -10.48 -11.15 -2.45
N TRP A 39 -10.69 -12.33 -1.85
CA TRP A 39 -9.64 -13.15 -1.24
C TRP A 39 -8.89 -14.03 -2.25
N VAL A 40 -9.39 -14.20 -3.49
CA VAL A 40 -8.80 -15.14 -4.47
C VAL A 40 -7.34 -14.84 -4.78
N PRO A 41 -6.93 -13.56 -4.98
CA PRO A 41 -5.53 -13.24 -5.22
C PRO A 41 -4.60 -13.77 -4.13
N LEU A 42 -5.02 -13.76 -2.86
CA LEU A 42 -4.21 -14.29 -1.75
C LEU A 42 -4.01 -15.81 -1.89
N LEU A 43 -5.06 -16.56 -2.25
CA LEU A 43 -4.93 -17.99 -2.50
C LEU A 43 -4.04 -18.31 -3.70
N VAL A 44 -4.06 -17.47 -4.74
CA VAL A 44 -3.18 -17.61 -5.92
C VAL A 44 -1.71 -17.34 -5.55
N LEU A 45 -1.44 -16.48 -4.56
CA LEU A 45 -0.08 -16.24 -4.08
C LEU A 45 0.54 -17.47 -3.41
N VAL A 46 -0.25 -18.41 -2.87
CA VAL A 46 0.26 -19.65 -2.25
C VAL A 46 1.07 -20.50 -3.25
N PRO A 47 0.50 -20.99 -4.36
CA PRO A 47 1.28 -21.77 -5.34
C PRO A 47 2.41 -20.94 -5.96
N LEU A 48 2.23 -19.63 -6.14
CA LEU A 48 3.30 -18.75 -6.64
C LEU A 48 4.47 -18.67 -5.67
N GLY A 49 4.24 -18.39 -4.40
CA GLY A 49 5.29 -18.27 -3.37
C GLY A 49 6.01 -19.59 -3.09
N LEU A 50 5.41 -20.73 -3.44
CA LEU A 50 6.07 -22.04 -3.38
C LEU A 50 7.08 -22.26 -4.52
N LEU A 51 7.04 -21.46 -5.59
CA LEU A 51 8.02 -21.54 -6.68
C LEU A 51 9.39 -21.00 -6.22
N PRO A 52 10.48 -21.79 -6.30
CA PRO A 52 11.79 -21.36 -5.80
C PRO A 52 12.31 -20.05 -6.40
N ARG A 53 11.95 -19.78 -7.67
CA ARG A 53 12.36 -18.58 -8.42
C ARG A 53 11.62 -17.31 -7.99
N VAL A 54 10.48 -17.42 -7.32
CA VAL A 54 9.74 -16.23 -6.86
C VAL A 54 10.53 -15.47 -5.79
N ARG A 55 11.29 -16.19 -4.95
CA ARG A 55 12.24 -15.56 -4.03
C ARG A 55 13.29 -14.71 -4.76
N GLU A 56 13.84 -15.20 -5.87
CA GLU A 56 14.83 -14.45 -6.66
C GLU A 56 14.21 -13.19 -7.27
N ALA A 57 13.00 -13.29 -7.82
CA ALA A 57 12.27 -12.17 -8.39
C ALA A 57 11.97 -11.09 -7.33
N GLU A 58 11.52 -11.49 -6.13
CA GLU A 58 11.26 -10.57 -5.02
C GLU A 58 12.52 -9.85 -4.56
N VAL A 59 13.65 -10.58 -4.43
CA VAL A 59 14.94 -9.99 -4.06
C VAL A 59 15.43 -9.02 -5.12
N MET A 60 15.29 -9.36 -6.41
CA MET A 60 15.61 -8.46 -7.51
C MET A 60 14.75 -7.19 -7.47
N GLN A 61 13.45 -7.34 -7.26
CA GLN A 61 12.53 -6.20 -7.13
C GLN A 61 12.90 -5.31 -5.94
N ALA A 62 13.23 -5.91 -4.79
CA ALA A 62 13.67 -5.18 -3.61
C ALA A 62 14.98 -4.44 -3.86
N ARG A 63 15.96 -5.05 -4.54
CA ARG A 63 17.23 -4.40 -4.88
C ARG A 63 17.02 -3.19 -5.80
N LEU A 64 16.27 -3.38 -6.89
CA LEU A 64 16.04 -2.31 -7.87
C LEU A 64 15.29 -1.12 -7.26
N LEU A 65 14.36 -1.37 -6.34
CA LEU A 65 13.51 -0.31 -5.77
C LEU A 65 14.07 0.26 -4.47
N LEU A 66 14.67 -0.54 -3.59
CA LEU A 66 15.00 -0.13 -2.22
C LEU A 66 16.47 0.21 -2.04
N THR A 67 17.37 -0.50 -2.72
CA THR A 67 18.82 -0.41 -2.54
C THR A 67 19.59 -0.36 -3.86
N PRO A 68 19.24 0.56 -4.79
CA PRO A 68 19.88 0.60 -6.11
C PRO A 68 21.39 0.90 -6.05
N ASP A 69 21.82 1.66 -5.04
CA ASP A 69 23.23 2.10 -4.88
C ASP A 69 24.09 1.10 -4.09
N GLU A 70 23.46 0.16 -3.38
CA GLU A 70 24.14 -0.84 -2.55
C GLU A 70 24.26 -2.13 -3.37
N ALA A 71 25.24 -2.15 -4.28
CA ALA A 71 25.58 -3.31 -5.09
C ALA A 71 26.44 -4.30 -4.28
N ASP A 72 25.89 -4.89 -3.22
CA ASP A 72 26.56 -6.01 -2.55
C ASP A 72 26.30 -7.31 -3.36
N PRO A 73 27.34 -7.99 -3.90
CA PRO A 73 27.18 -9.18 -4.71
C PRO A 73 26.61 -10.40 -3.96
N ASP A 74 26.56 -10.36 -2.63
CA ASP A 74 26.14 -11.50 -1.79
C ASP A 74 24.64 -11.50 -1.40
N PHE A 75 23.83 -10.57 -1.93
CA PHE A 75 22.37 -10.61 -1.76
C PHE A 75 21.76 -11.82 -2.47
N ALA A 76 21.65 -12.93 -1.73
CA ALA A 76 21.03 -14.21 -2.04
C ALA A 76 20.24 -14.28 -3.37
N THR A 77 20.96 -14.43 -4.47
CA THR A 77 20.47 -14.84 -5.80
C THR A 77 20.15 -16.33 -5.88
N ARG A 78 20.13 -17.02 -4.73
CA ARG A 78 19.93 -18.47 -4.66
C ARG A 78 18.45 -18.79 -4.52
N PRO A 79 17.92 -19.74 -5.32
CA PRO A 79 16.54 -20.18 -5.20
C PRO A 79 16.25 -20.76 -3.82
N ALA A 80 14.98 -20.74 -3.41
CA ALA A 80 14.57 -21.35 -2.14
C ALA A 80 14.80 -22.89 -2.16
N THR A 81 15.86 -23.33 -1.47
CA THR A 81 16.27 -24.75 -1.41
C THR A 81 15.44 -25.53 -0.38
N ALA A 82 15.10 -24.90 0.75
CA ALA A 82 14.32 -25.52 1.82
C ALA A 82 12.82 -25.19 1.72
N TRP A 83 11.96 -26.13 2.14
CA TRP A 83 10.50 -25.94 2.20
C TRP A 83 10.09 -24.78 3.13
N ARG A 84 10.83 -24.60 4.23
CA ARG A 84 10.63 -23.48 5.16
C ARG A 84 10.83 -22.12 4.49
N ASP A 85 11.78 -22.02 3.56
CA ASP A 85 12.06 -20.77 2.85
C ASP A 85 10.96 -20.44 1.84
N ARG A 86 10.34 -21.46 1.26
CA ARG A 86 9.18 -21.32 0.37
C ARG A 86 7.96 -20.80 1.13
N TRP A 87 7.64 -21.37 2.29
CA TRP A 87 6.54 -20.86 3.13
C TRP A 87 6.80 -19.46 3.67
N ARG A 88 8.05 -19.12 4.02
CA ARG A 88 8.41 -17.73 4.34
C ARG A 88 8.15 -16.78 3.17
N THR A 89 8.41 -17.23 1.94
CA THR A 89 8.13 -16.44 0.72
C THR A 89 6.62 -16.26 0.53
N VAL A 90 5.81 -17.31 0.71
CA VAL A 90 4.35 -17.21 0.67
C VAL A 90 3.83 -16.20 1.70
N LEU A 91 4.22 -16.35 2.97
CA LEU A 91 3.80 -15.45 4.05
C LEU A 91 4.24 -14.00 3.79
N TRP A 92 5.44 -13.82 3.25
CA TRP A 92 5.94 -12.51 2.85
C TRP A 92 5.06 -11.86 1.77
N LEU A 93 4.72 -12.61 0.71
CA LEU A 93 3.88 -12.13 -0.39
C LEU A 93 2.47 -11.76 0.09
N GLU A 94 1.85 -12.61 0.91
CA GLU A 94 0.53 -12.36 1.48
C GLU A 94 0.54 -11.13 2.38
N PHE A 95 1.50 -11.05 3.32
CA PHE A 95 1.62 -9.91 4.22
C PHE A 95 1.87 -8.61 3.47
N ARG A 96 2.77 -8.62 2.48
CA ARG A 96 3.04 -7.45 1.63
C ARG A 96 1.81 -7.02 0.85
N THR A 97 1.04 -7.98 0.32
CA THR A 97 -0.20 -7.71 -0.42
C THR A 97 -1.25 -7.07 0.49
N LEU A 98 -1.45 -7.62 1.69
CA LEU A 98 -2.37 -7.04 2.68
C LEU A 98 -1.95 -5.63 3.08
N LEU A 99 -0.67 -5.43 3.39
CA LEU A 99 -0.15 -4.12 3.77
C LEU A 99 -0.25 -3.11 2.62
N GLY A 100 0.02 -3.54 1.38
CA GLY A 100 -0.20 -2.75 0.17
C GLY A 100 -1.65 -2.33 0.00
N GLY A 101 -2.59 -3.24 0.29
CA GLY A 101 -4.03 -2.95 0.28
C GLY A 101 -4.43 -1.92 1.31
N VAL A 102 -3.93 -2.04 2.56
CA VAL A 102 -4.17 -1.06 3.62
C VAL A 102 -3.65 0.32 3.22
N VAL A 103 -2.45 0.41 2.66
CA VAL A 103 -1.89 1.69 2.22
C VAL A 103 -2.59 2.26 1.01
N ALA A 104 -2.97 1.43 0.02
CA ALA A 104 -3.77 1.89 -1.11
C ALA A 104 -5.13 2.44 -0.65
N TYR A 105 -5.79 1.73 0.28
CA TYR A 105 -7.03 2.17 0.89
C TYR A 105 -6.87 3.50 1.65
N ALA A 106 -5.83 3.62 2.48
CA ALA A 106 -5.54 4.84 3.22
C ALA A 106 -5.24 6.02 2.27
N MET A 107 -4.49 5.79 1.20
CA MET A 107 -4.17 6.81 0.20
C MET A 107 -5.39 7.30 -0.58
N LEU A 108 -6.38 6.44 -0.78
CA LEU A 108 -7.62 6.84 -1.43
C LEU A 108 -8.55 7.57 -0.44
N TRP A 109 -8.76 7.01 0.75
CA TRP A 109 -9.80 7.47 1.66
C TRP A 109 -9.39 8.64 2.55
N LEU A 110 -8.14 8.74 3.01
CA LEU A 110 -7.72 9.84 3.89
C LEU A 110 -7.86 11.22 3.21
N PRO A 111 -7.49 11.40 1.93
CA PRO A 111 -7.74 12.66 1.22
C PRO A 111 -9.23 12.96 1.01
N VAL A 112 -10.05 11.93 0.72
CA VAL A 112 -11.51 12.09 0.59
C VAL A 112 -12.13 12.55 1.90
N VAL A 113 -11.72 11.96 3.03
CA VAL A 113 -12.16 12.38 4.37
C VAL A 113 -11.70 13.79 4.68
N ALA A 114 -10.45 14.15 4.40
CA ALA A 114 -9.94 15.52 4.59
C ALA A 114 -10.74 16.54 3.77
N TYR A 115 -11.01 16.23 2.50
CA TYR A 115 -11.83 17.07 1.62
C TYR A 115 -13.24 17.22 2.17
N ALA A 116 -13.89 16.12 2.55
CA ALA A 116 -15.24 16.18 3.08
C ALA A 116 -15.31 17.03 4.36
N LEU A 117 -14.36 16.86 5.29
CA LEU A 117 -14.28 17.70 6.49
C LEU A 117 -14.13 19.19 6.17
N ALA A 118 -13.31 19.54 5.18
CA ALA A 118 -13.13 20.92 4.72
C ALA A 118 -14.36 21.47 3.97
N ALA A 119 -15.01 20.66 3.13
CA ALA A 119 -16.22 21.06 2.41
C ALA A 119 -17.36 21.39 3.40
N ARG A 120 -17.43 20.64 4.50
CA ARG A 120 -18.43 20.81 5.56
C ARG A 120 -18.22 22.07 6.39
N THR A 121 -16.99 22.56 6.56
CA THR A 121 -16.78 23.88 7.17
C THR A 121 -17.24 25.02 6.29
N ALA A 122 -17.09 24.86 4.97
CA ALA A 122 -17.56 25.82 3.98
C ALA A 122 -19.08 25.75 3.71
N GLY A 123 -19.83 24.89 4.40
CA GLY A 123 -21.29 24.76 4.26
C GLY A 123 -21.77 23.90 3.09
N HIS A 124 -20.87 23.23 2.39
CA HIS A 124 -21.24 22.32 1.29
C HIS A 124 -21.87 21.03 1.85
N ARG A 125 -22.79 20.41 1.09
CA ARG A 125 -23.28 19.06 1.40
C ARG A 125 -22.31 18.05 0.79
N THR A 126 -21.97 17.03 1.56
CA THR A 126 -21.18 15.87 1.10
C THR A 126 -22.06 14.64 1.25
N GLU A 127 -22.38 14.00 0.13
CA GLU A 127 -23.22 12.79 0.11
C GLU A 127 -22.39 11.53 0.35
N ASP A 128 -21.08 11.61 0.14
CA ASP A 128 -20.16 10.46 0.15
C ASP A 128 -19.83 9.92 1.56
N LEU A 129 -20.13 10.67 2.64
CA LEU A 129 -19.80 10.29 4.01
C LEU A 129 -20.98 10.56 4.97
N PRO A 130 -21.84 9.55 5.22
CA PRO A 130 -22.97 9.67 6.14
C PRO A 130 -22.54 10.09 7.56
N GLN A 131 -21.32 9.74 7.99
CA GLN A 131 -20.78 10.04 9.31
C GLN A 131 -20.52 11.54 9.54
N VAL A 132 -20.47 12.35 8.47
CA VAL A 132 -20.28 13.81 8.54
C VAL A 132 -21.57 14.56 8.16
N ALA A 133 -22.70 13.83 8.07
CA ALA A 133 -24.02 14.41 7.83
C ALA A 133 -24.50 15.20 9.06
N GLY A 134 -25.03 16.41 8.84
CA GLY A 134 -25.50 17.29 9.92
C GLY A 134 -25.52 18.78 9.54
N PRO A 135 -25.61 19.71 10.49
CA PRO A 135 -25.35 21.13 10.25
C PRO A 135 -23.84 21.41 10.06
N PRO A 136 -23.45 22.48 9.36
CA PRO A 136 -22.05 22.87 9.21
C PRO A 136 -21.44 23.21 10.57
N ASN A 137 -20.21 22.73 10.81
CA ASN A 137 -19.48 22.95 12.07
C ASN A 137 -18.01 23.27 11.77
N TRP A 138 -17.53 24.40 12.28
CA TRP A 138 -16.13 24.85 12.15
C TRP A 138 -15.13 23.85 12.73
N ALA A 139 -15.52 23.04 13.72
CA ALA A 139 -14.69 22.00 14.32
C ALA A 139 -14.19 20.98 13.29
N PHE A 140 -14.95 20.72 12.21
CA PHE A 140 -14.50 19.83 11.13
C PHE A 140 -13.26 20.37 10.41
N GLY A 141 -13.06 21.69 10.38
CA GLY A 141 -11.92 22.33 9.72
C GLY A 141 -10.62 22.09 10.47
N LEU A 142 -10.68 21.98 11.80
CA LEU A 142 -9.54 21.59 12.63
C LEU A 142 -9.19 20.12 12.47
N LEU A 143 -10.17 19.27 12.13
CA LEU A 143 -9.97 17.84 11.90
C LEU A 143 -9.51 17.53 10.46
N ALA A 144 -9.83 18.38 9.49
CA ALA A 144 -9.47 18.22 8.07
C ALA A 144 -7.97 17.95 7.80
N PRO A 145 -6.98 18.56 8.50
CA PRO A 145 -5.58 18.23 8.27
C PRO A 145 -5.13 16.89 8.87
N LEU A 146 -5.87 16.32 9.83
CA LEU A 146 -5.42 15.10 10.53
C LEU A 146 -5.29 13.88 9.58
N PRO A 147 -6.25 13.60 8.67
CA PRO A 147 -6.08 12.52 7.70
C PRO A 147 -4.85 12.71 6.80
N LEU A 148 -4.51 13.95 6.45
CA LEU A 148 -3.33 14.25 5.63
C LEU A 148 -2.02 14.09 6.39
N VAL A 149 -2.02 14.34 7.70
CA VAL A 149 -0.85 14.13 8.56
C VAL A 149 -0.63 12.64 8.86
N ALA A 150 -1.69 11.83 8.85
CA ALA A 150 -1.61 10.39 9.06
C ALA A 150 -1.05 9.61 7.85
N LEU A 151 -1.06 10.23 6.66
CA LEU A 151 -0.58 9.67 5.39
C LEU A 151 0.92 9.89 5.20
#